data_AF-A0A220DC25-F1
#
_entry.id   AF-A0A220DC25-F1
#
_cell.length_a   1.000
_cell.length_b   1.000
_cell.length_c   1.000
_cell.angle_alpha   90.00
_cell.angle_beta   90.00
_cell.angle_gamma   90.00
#
_symmetry.space_group_name_H-M   'P 1'
#
loop_
_entity.id
_entity.type
_entity.pdbx_description
1 polymer ?
#
loop_
_entity_poly.entity_id
_entity_poly.type
_entity_poly.pdbx_seq_one_letter_code
_entity_poly.pdbx_strand_id
1 'polypeptide(L)'
;SIYGMHWLLDVDNWYGFGRRGDGTNRPSLINTFQRGPQESVWETVPQPSWDAFNFGGPHGYLDLFTGDANYTRQWRYTAAPDADARAVQAIFWAKKWADAQGGSAAVNALAVKAARMGDTLRYALFDKYFRNVTNTTVAGTGRQAAHYLLSWYYAWGG
;
A
#
# COMPACT_ATOMS: atom_id res chain seq x y z
N SER A 1 -13.60 -1.91 -1.01
CA SER A 1 -12.19 -2.30 -1.18
C SER A 1 -11.36 -1.06 -1.43
N ILE A 2 -10.09 -1.06 -0.99
CA ILE A 2 -9.12 0.01 -1.27
C ILE A 2 -8.72 -0.05 -2.75
N TYR A 3 -8.72 1.09 -3.45
CA TYR A 3 -8.28 1.22 -4.84
C TYR A 3 -6.94 1.97 -4.91
N GLY A 4 -5.90 1.33 -4.39
CA GLY A 4 -4.53 1.83 -4.34
C GLY A 4 -3.54 0.71 -4.67
N MET A 5 -2.37 1.06 -5.17
CA MET A 5 -1.36 0.06 -5.53
C MET A 5 -0.63 -0.42 -4.28
N HIS A 6 -0.43 -1.74 -4.16
CA HIS A 6 0.60 -2.23 -3.26
C HIS A 6 1.99 -1.87 -3.83
N TRP A 7 2.92 -1.47 -2.97
CA TRP A 7 4.19 -0.87 -3.40
C TRP A 7 5.23 -1.85 -3.93
N LEU A 8 5.21 -3.12 -3.50
CA LEU A 8 6.25 -4.09 -3.85
C LEU A 8 5.65 -5.41 -4.36
N LEU A 9 6.30 -5.97 -5.38
CA LEU A 9 5.87 -7.19 -6.03
C LEU A 9 7.09 -7.97 -6.50
N ASP A 10 7.06 -9.27 -6.24
CA ASP A 10 7.98 -10.25 -6.81
C ASP A 10 7.37 -10.75 -8.12
N VAL A 11 7.84 -10.17 -9.22
CA VAL A 11 7.26 -10.33 -10.56
C VAL A 11 7.28 -11.79 -11.01
N ASP A 12 8.43 -12.44 -10.83
CA ASP A 12 8.68 -13.80 -11.33
C ASP A 12 8.69 -14.87 -10.24
N ASN A 13 8.21 -14.52 -9.04
CA ASN A 13 8.13 -15.41 -7.88
C ASN A 13 9.51 -15.97 -7.49
N TRP A 14 10.53 -15.13 -7.49
CA TRP A 14 11.90 -15.48 -7.08
C TRP A 14 11.97 -15.93 -5.61
N TYR A 15 11.23 -15.27 -4.71
CA TYR A 15 11.14 -15.66 -3.30
C TYR A 15 10.26 -16.89 -3.06
N GLY A 16 9.45 -17.28 -4.06
CA GLY A 16 8.67 -18.52 -3.98
C GLY A 16 7.44 -18.44 -3.07
N PHE A 17 6.93 -17.27 -2.73
CA PHE A 17 5.71 -17.13 -1.92
C PHE A 17 4.42 -17.32 -2.72
N GLY A 18 4.45 -17.03 -4.02
CA GLY A 18 3.32 -17.20 -4.92
C GLY A 18 2.16 -16.23 -4.69
N ARG A 19 1.04 -16.41 -5.40
CA ARG A 19 -0.17 -15.60 -5.17
C ARG A 19 -0.94 -16.15 -3.99
N ARG A 20 -1.21 -15.29 -2.99
CA ARG A 20 -1.95 -15.69 -1.77
C ARG A 20 -1.32 -16.90 -1.06
N GLY A 21 0.01 -16.98 -1.05
CA GLY A 21 0.76 -18.02 -0.35
C GLY A 21 0.77 -19.39 -1.04
N ASP A 22 0.41 -19.48 -2.32
CA ASP A 22 0.40 -20.75 -3.06
C ASP A 22 1.78 -21.28 -3.49
N GLY A 23 2.83 -20.48 -3.32
CA GLY A 23 4.21 -20.86 -3.63
C GLY A 23 4.59 -20.87 -5.11
N THR A 24 3.63 -20.73 -6.04
CA THR A 24 3.87 -20.99 -7.46
C THR A 24 3.50 -19.83 -8.38
N ASN A 25 2.37 -19.16 -8.15
CA ASN A 25 1.83 -18.21 -9.12
C ASN A 25 2.50 -16.83 -9.09
N ARG A 26 2.51 -16.14 -10.24
CA ARG A 26 3.16 -14.84 -10.47
C ARG A 26 2.15 -13.75 -10.84
N PRO A 27 2.34 -12.46 -10.50
CA PRO A 27 3.34 -11.96 -9.56
C PRO A 27 2.91 -12.27 -8.11
N SER A 28 3.87 -12.34 -7.19
CA SER A 28 3.62 -12.44 -5.75
C SER A 28 3.68 -11.06 -5.10
N LEU A 29 2.75 -10.77 -4.19
CA LEU A 29 2.76 -9.53 -3.41
C LEU A 29 3.54 -9.80 -2.13
N ILE A 30 4.58 -8.98 -1.91
CA ILE A 30 5.53 -9.14 -0.81
C ILE A 30 5.77 -7.79 -0.14
N ASN A 31 6.27 -7.81 1.08
CA ASN A 31 6.81 -6.63 1.74
C ASN A 31 8.26 -6.89 2.19
N THR A 32 8.88 -5.88 2.79
CA THR A 32 10.20 -5.99 3.42
C THR A 32 10.22 -5.16 4.72
N PHE A 33 10.26 -3.82 4.59
CA PHE A 33 10.40 -2.88 5.70
C PHE A 33 9.25 -2.96 6.71
N GLN A 34 9.57 -3.22 7.99
CA GLN A 34 8.63 -3.31 9.11
C GLN A 34 9.21 -2.89 10.47
N ARG A 35 10.54 -2.80 10.63
CA ARG A 35 11.22 -2.70 11.95
C ARG A 35 11.84 -1.33 12.25
N GLY A 36 11.29 -0.29 11.64
CA GLY A 36 11.59 1.10 12.00
C GLY A 36 12.80 1.69 11.29
N PRO A 37 13.27 2.88 11.74
CA PRO A 37 14.14 3.74 10.94
C PRO A 37 15.59 3.24 10.76
N GLN A 38 16.02 2.27 11.56
CA GLN A 38 17.35 1.66 11.46
C GLN A 38 17.35 0.36 10.64
N GLU A 39 16.20 -0.07 10.11
CA GLU A 39 16.14 -1.21 9.20
C GLU A 39 16.48 -0.75 7.77
N SER A 40 17.74 -0.91 7.36
CA SER A 40 18.15 -0.69 5.98
C SER A 40 17.67 -1.83 5.06
N VAL A 41 17.81 -1.63 3.75
CA VAL A 41 17.45 -2.64 2.74
C VAL A 41 18.18 -3.98 2.94
N TRP A 42 19.38 -3.96 3.52
CA TRP A 42 20.22 -5.13 3.78
C TRP A 42 19.79 -5.94 4.99
N GLU A 43 18.92 -5.37 5.82
CA GLU A 43 18.58 -5.94 7.12
C GLU A 43 17.18 -6.54 7.14
N THR A 44 16.35 -6.28 6.11
CA THR A 44 14.98 -6.77 6.02
C THR A 44 14.85 -8.29 5.93
N VAL A 45 13.69 -8.83 6.31
CA VAL A 45 13.29 -10.22 6.05
C VAL A 45 12.11 -10.19 5.09
N PRO A 46 12.30 -10.42 3.77
CA PRO A 46 11.21 -10.43 2.80
C PRO A 46 10.12 -11.42 3.16
N GLN A 47 8.87 -10.97 3.12
CA GLN A 47 7.71 -11.70 3.63
C GLN A 47 6.47 -11.52 2.73
N PRO A 48 5.57 -12.51 2.64
CA PRO A 48 4.38 -12.39 1.80
C PRO A 48 3.37 -11.40 2.39
N SER A 49 2.72 -10.63 1.52
CA SER A 49 1.58 -9.77 1.92
C SER A 49 0.39 -10.59 2.39
N TRP A 50 0.25 -11.83 1.91
CA TRP A 50 -0.74 -12.80 2.35
C TRP A 50 -0.07 -13.88 3.20
N ASP A 51 -0.25 -13.80 4.52
CA ASP A 51 0.39 -14.72 5.46
C ASP A 51 -0.60 -15.80 5.90
N ALA A 52 -0.50 -16.97 5.27
CA ALA A 52 -1.28 -18.16 5.58
C ALA A 52 -0.55 -19.13 6.52
N PHE A 53 0.63 -18.75 7.04
CA PHE A 53 1.55 -19.61 7.81
C PHE A 53 2.14 -20.78 7.00
N ASN A 54 2.19 -20.66 5.68
CA ASN A 54 2.79 -21.65 4.79
C ASN A 54 4.32 -21.59 4.76
N PHE A 55 4.90 -20.46 5.19
CA PHE A 55 6.33 -20.16 5.12
C PHE A 55 6.76 -19.44 6.41
N GLY A 56 8.06 -19.41 6.70
CA GLY A 56 8.58 -18.76 7.91
C GLY A 56 8.45 -19.66 9.15
N GLY A 57 8.11 -19.07 10.29
CA GLY A 57 7.94 -19.77 11.57
C GLY A 57 6.51 -20.26 11.82
N PRO A 58 6.20 -20.68 13.07
CA PRO A 58 4.87 -21.17 13.46
C PRO A 58 3.73 -20.17 13.23
N HIS A 59 4.05 -18.88 13.21
CA HIS A 59 3.11 -17.77 13.00
C HIS A 59 3.39 -17.02 11.68
N GLY A 60 3.96 -17.73 10.71
CA GLY A 60 4.41 -17.12 9.47
C GLY A 60 5.59 -16.20 9.73
N TYR A 61 5.44 -14.93 9.37
CA TYR A 61 6.41 -13.87 9.66
C TYR A 61 5.88 -12.83 10.65
N LEU A 62 4.68 -13.02 11.22
CA LEU A 62 3.97 -11.98 11.97
C LEU A 62 4.66 -11.60 13.29
N ASP A 63 5.13 -12.61 14.02
CA ASP A 63 5.78 -12.48 15.33
C ASP A 63 7.17 -11.82 15.26
N LEU A 64 7.74 -11.68 14.07
CA LEU A 64 8.94 -10.87 13.83
C LEU A 64 8.67 -9.35 13.92
N PHE A 65 7.42 -8.92 13.73
CA PHE A 65 7.07 -7.51 13.53
C PHE A 65 6.09 -6.96 14.57
N THR A 66 5.23 -7.81 15.11
CA THR A 66 4.19 -7.42 16.08
C THR A 66 4.19 -8.39 17.24
N GLY A 67 4.18 -7.87 18.47
CA GLY A 67 3.94 -8.68 19.66
C GLY A 67 2.45 -8.77 19.96
N ASP A 68 1.85 -9.94 19.77
CA ASP A 68 0.45 -10.24 20.10
C ASP A 68 0.37 -11.54 20.92
N ALA A 69 -0.70 -11.70 21.71
CA ALA A 69 -0.98 -12.91 22.46
C ALA A 69 -1.38 -14.08 21.53
N ASN A 70 -1.98 -13.78 20.38
CA ASN A 70 -2.37 -14.75 19.37
C ASN A 70 -2.12 -14.22 17.96
N TYR A 71 -1.80 -15.12 17.02
CA TYR A 71 -1.59 -14.77 15.61
C TYR A 71 -2.64 -15.42 14.71
N THR A 72 -3.19 -14.63 13.79
CA THR A 72 -4.17 -15.09 12.80
C THR A 72 -3.62 -14.95 11.39
N ARG A 73 -4.00 -15.90 10.52
CA ARG A 73 -3.73 -15.81 9.08
C ARG A 73 -4.41 -14.56 8.56
N GLN A 74 -3.67 -13.75 7.81
CA GLN A 74 -4.09 -12.41 7.46
C GLN A 74 -3.45 -11.93 6.17
N TRP A 75 -3.98 -10.84 5.63
CA TRP A 75 -3.38 -10.12 4.53
C TRP A 75 -3.13 -8.67 4.92
N ARG A 76 -2.07 -8.08 4.37
CA ARG A 76 -1.72 -6.67 4.59
C ARG A 76 -1.03 -6.09 3.38
N TYR A 77 -1.43 -4.89 3.00
CA TYR A 77 -0.84 -4.15 1.90
C TYR A 77 -0.46 -2.75 2.35
N THR A 78 0.59 -2.23 1.72
CA THR A 78 1.11 -0.88 1.92
C THR A 78 1.15 -0.19 0.57
N ALA A 79 0.58 1.00 0.49
CA ALA A 79 0.69 1.85 -0.70
C ALA A 79 1.86 2.83 -0.55
N ALA A 80 2.47 3.16 -1.68
CA ALA A 80 3.44 4.25 -1.83
C ALA A 80 2.69 5.47 -2.43
N PRO A 81 2.32 6.48 -1.61
CA PRO A 81 1.44 7.56 -2.04
C PRO A 81 2.01 8.40 -3.18
N ASP A 82 3.33 8.52 -3.27
CA ASP A 82 4.03 9.18 -4.36
C ASP A 82 3.81 8.45 -5.70
N ALA A 83 3.76 7.11 -5.71
CA ALA A 83 3.53 6.31 -6.91
C ALA A 83 2.09 6.43 -7.40
N ASP A 84 1.11 6.34 -6.49
CA ASP A 84 -0.31 6.56 -6.81
C ASP A 84 -0.51 8.00 -7.33
N ALA A 85 0.08 9.01 -6.68
CA ALA A 85 0.02 10.40 -7.14
C ALA A 85 0.65 10.60 -8.53
N ARG A 86 1.80 9.95 -8.79
CA ARG A 86 2.46 9.98 -10.11
C ARG A 86 1.59 9.36 -11.19
N ALA A 87 0.86 8.28 -10.89
CA ALA A 87 -0.09 7.68 -11.82
C ALA A 87 -1.26 8.64 -12.12
N VAL A 88 -1.82 9.30 -11.09
CA VAL A 88 -2.84 10.34 -11.28
C VAL A 88 -2.32 11.50 -12.13
N GLN A 89 -1.09 11.97 -11.87
CA GLN A 89 -0.43 13.02 -12.64
C GLN A 89 -0.23 12.62 -14.11
N ALA A 90 0.18 11.39 -14.39
CA ALA A 90 0.36 10.90 -15.76
C ALA A 90 -0.98 10.88 -16.52
N ILE A 91 -2.06 10.43 -15.87
CA ILE A 91 -3.39 10.39 -16.49
C ILE A 91 -3.96 11.79 -16.71
N PHE A 92 -3.67 12.76 -15.85
CA PHE A 92 -4.01 14.16 -16.09
C PHE A 92 -3.43 14.66 -17.43
N TRP A 93 -2.15 14.40 -17.68
CA TRP A 93 -1.52 14.81 -18.94
C TRP A 93 -2.04 14.03 -20.14
N ALA A 94 -2.23 12.72 -19.99
CA ALA A 94 -2.84 11.90 -21.03
C ALA A 94 -4.23 12.43 -21.44
N LYS A 95 -5.05 12.84 -20.47
CA LYS A 95 -6.37 13.45 -20.71
C LYS A 95 -6.24 14.76 -21.47
N LYS A 96 -5.36 15.67 -21.03
CA LYS A 96 -5.12 16.95 -21.72
C LYS A 96 -4.69 16.74 -23.18
N TRP A 97 -3.75 15.83 -23.42
CA TRP A 97 -3.25 15.57 -24.78
C TRP A 97 -4.28 14.89 -25.65
N ALA A 98 -5.04 13.92 -25.12
CA ALA A 98 -6.11 13.28 -25.85
C ALA A 98 -7.19 14.29 -26.26
N ASP A 99 -7.62 15.17 -25.35
CA ASP A 99 -8.64 16.19 -25.64
C ASP A 99 -8.17 17.17 -26.73
N ALA A 100 -6.90 17.57 -26.71
CA ALA A 100 -6.31 18.40 -27.76
C ALA A 100 -6.29 17.72 -29.14
N GLN A 101 -6.37 16.38 -29.19
CA GLN A 101 -6.43 15.58 -30.41
C GLN A 101 -7.86 15.12 -30.76
N GLY A 102 -8.90 15.71 -30.14
CA GLY A 102 -10.30 15.37 -30.40
C GLY A 102 -10.90 14.31 -29.46
N GLY A 103 -10.16 13.90 -28.42
CA GLY A 103 -10.60 13.01 -27.36
C GLY A 103 -10.22 11.53 -27.56
N SER A 104 -10.26 10.76 -26.47
CA SER A 104 -10.04 9.30 -26.50
C SER A 104 -10.91 8.60 -25.45
N ALA A 105 -11.76 7.67 -25.90
CA ALA A 105 -12.62 6.88 -25.01
C ALA A 105 -11.81 6.04 -24.01
N ALA A 106 -10.66 5.51 -24.45
CA ALA A 106 -9.75 4.76 -23.58
C ALA A 106 -9.17 5.64 -22.48
N VAL A 107 -8.71 6.86 -22.82
CA VAL A 107 -8.18 7.82 -21.83
C VAL A 107 -9.29 8.30 -20.88
N ASN A 108 -10.52 8.50 -21.38
CA ASN A 108 -11.66 8.85 -20.54
C ASN A 108 -11.95 7.76 -19.49
N ALA A 109 -11.92 6.48 -19.90
CA ALA A 109 -12.08 5.36 -18.96
C ALA A 109 -10.94 5.28 -17.93
N LEU A 110 -9.71 5.59 -18.33
CA LEU A 110 -8.56 5.65 -17.41
C LEU A 110 -8.64 6.85 -16.46
N ALA A 111 -9.14 8.00 -16.90
CA ALA A 111 -9.34 9.17 -16.06
C ALA A 111 -10.30 8.89 -14.89
N VAL A 112 -11.36 8.10 -15.12
CA VAL A 112 -12.26 7.63 -14.05
C VAL A 112 -11.52 6.77 -13.03
N LYS A 113 -10.63 5.87 -13.49
CA LYS A 113 -9.81 5.04 -12.58
C LYS A 113 -8.80 5.88 -11.80
N ALA A 114 -8.15 6.85 -12.44
CA ALA A 114 -7.24 7.78 -11.77
C ALA A 114 -7.96 8.63 -10.73
N ALA A 115 -9.18 9.10 -11.03
CA ALA A 115 -10.00 9.82 -10.05
C ALA A 115 -10.33 8.94 -8.83
N ARG A 116 -10.70 7.66 -9.05
CA ARG A 116 -10.93 6.70 -7.96
C ARG A 116 -9.68 6.42 -7.13
N MET A 117 -8.52 6.33 -7.77
CA MET A 117 -7.22 6.19 -7.09
C MET A 117 -6.92 7.44 -6.25
N GLY A 118 -7.09 8.63 -6.81
CA GLY A 118 -6.92 9.90 -6.08
C GLY A 118 -7.88 10.05 -4.90
N ASP A 119 -9.12 9.55 -5.01
CA ASP A 119 -10.08 9.54 -3.90
C ASP A 119 -9.63 8.61 -2.76
N THR A 120 -9.09 7.43 -3.11
CA THR A 120 -8.51 6.49 -2.14
C THR A 120 -7.21 7.03 -1.53
N LEU A 121 -6.38 7.72 -2.31
CA LEU A 121 -5.11 8.31 -1.89
C LEU A 121 -5.27 9.31 -0.73
N ARG A 122 -6.49 9.79 -0.46
CA ARG A 122 -6.79 10.62 0.71
C ARG A 122 -6.46 9.95 2.04
N TYR A 123 -6.35 8.62 2.12
CA TYR A 123 -5.82 7.94 3.30
C TYR A 123 -4.39 8.38 3.65
N ALA A 124 -3.57 8.75 2.67
CA ALA A 124 -2.22 9.27 2.89
C ALA A 124 -2.20 10.65 3.54
N LEU A 125 -3.35 11.33 3.67
CA LEU A 125 -3.43 12.69 4.23
C LEU A 125 -3.62 12.72 5.75
N PHE A 126 -3.73 11.55 6.38
CA PHE A 126 -4.03 11.42 7.80
C PHE A 126 -2.85 10.84 8.58
N ASP A 127 -2.74 11.26 9.84
CA ASP A 127 -1.88 10.60 10.82
C ASP A 127 -2.11 9.09 10.85
N LYS A 128 -1.04 8.32 11.05
CA LYS A 128 -1.03 6.85 11.01
C LYS A 128 -2.11 6.21 11.90
N TYR A 129 -2.42 6.82 13.03
CA TYR A 129 -3.42 6.34 14.00
C TYR A 129 -4.55 7.34 14.21
N PHE A 130 -4.77 8.25 13.25
CA PHE A 130 -5.77 9.30 13.29
C PHE A 130 -5.67 10.18 14.57
N ARG A 131 -4.46 10.44 15.05
CA ARG A 131 -4.19 11.39 16.13
C ARG A 131 -4.36 12.83 15.66
N ASN A 132 -4.67 13.74 16.58
CA ASN A 132 -4.76 15.15 16.26
C ASN A 132 -3.38 15.69 15.84
N VAL A 133 -3.31 16.42 14.72
CA VAL A 133 -2.03 16.89 14.15
C VAL A 133 -1.37 18.03 14.94
N THR A 134 -2.13 18.74 15.79
CA THR A 134 -1.57 19.79 16.67
C THR A 134 -1.33 19.31 18.10
N ASN A 135 -1.91 18.17 18.47
CA ASN A 135 -1.63 17.48 19.73
C ASN A 135 -1.71 15.96 19.54
N THR A 136 -0.57 15.32 19.27
CA THR A 136 -0.50 13.90 18.91
C THR A 136 -0.83 12.96 20.08
N THR A 137 -0.93 13.46 21.31
CA THR A 137 -1.27 12.65 22.50
C THR A 137 -2.76 12.30 22.58
N VAL A 138 -3.62 12.96 21.79
CA VAL A 138 -5.07 12.73 21.77
C VAL A 138 -5.56 12.26 20.40
N ALA A 139 -6.69 11.55 20.38
CA ALA A 139 -7.36 11.19 19.13
C ALA A 139 -7.89 12.46 18.43
N GLY A 140 -7.82 12.49 17.10
CA GLY A 140 -8.44 13.55 16.30
C GLY A 140 -9.89 13.21 15.96
N THR A 141 -10.76 14.22 15.93
CA THR A 141 -12.12 14.08 15.40
C THR A 141 -12.18 14.55 13.95
N GLY A 142 -12.57 13.66 13.04
CA GLY A 142 -12.71 13.97 11.62
C GLY A 142 -11.39 14.49 11.02
N ARG A 143 -11.40 15.73 10.50
CA ARG A 143 -10.26 16.34 9.82
C ARG A 143 -9.16 16.87 10.74
N GLN A 144 -9.34 16.81 12.07
CA GLN A 144 -8.26 17.16 13.01
C GLN A 144 -7.04 16.23 12.91
N ALA A 145 -7.23 15.03 12.34
CA ALA A 145 -6.14 14.09 12.09
C ALA A 145 -5.52 14.22 10.69
N ALA A 146 -6.00 15.13 9.85
CA ALA A 146 -5.50 15.32 8.49
C ALA A 146 -4.39 16.38 8.47
N HIS A 147 -3.19 15.99 8.04
CA HIS A 147 -2.06 16.90 7.80
C HIS A 147 -2.04 17.42 6.35
N TYR A 148 -2.88 16.89 5.45
CA TYR A 148 -3.05 17.35 4.06
C TYR A 148 -1.79 17.29 3.18
N LEU A 149 -0.86 16.41 3.54
CA LEU A 149 0.34 16.09 2.76
C LEU A 149 0.28 14.61 2.36
N LEU A 150 0.95 14.23 1.27
CA LEU A 150 1.15 12.81 0.96
C LEU A 150 2.18 12.22 1.93
N SER A 151 1.72 11.40 2.89
CA SER A 151 2.59 10.72 3.83
C SER A 151 3.46 9.64 3.16
N TRP A 152 4.36 9.02 3.93
CA TRP A 152 5.22 7.94 3.45
C TRP A 152 4.43 6.71 2.98
N TYR A 153 3.31 6.42 3.66
CA TYR A 153 2.43 5.31 3.30
C TYR A 153 1.05 5.46 3.94
N TYR A 154 0.08 4.76 3.34
CA TYR A 154 -1.08 4.24 4.05
C TYR A 154 -1.09 2.71 3.90
N ALA A 155 -1.63 2.00 4.89
CA ALA A 155 -1.66 0.55 4.91
C ALA A 155 -3.04 0.05 5.33
N TRP A 156 -3.40 -1.15 4.85
CA TRP A 156 -4.66 -1.81 5.18
C TRP A 156 -4.46 -3.32 5.23
N GLY A 157 -5.18 -3.99 6.11
CA GLY A 157 -5.09 -5.44 6.31
C GLY A 157 -6.38 -6.01 6.91
N GLY A 158 -6.44 -7.34 7.00
CA GLY A 158 -7.54 -8.08 7.62
C GLY A 158 -7.46 -9.57 7.41
#